data_AF-A0A839YAV6-F1
#
_entry.id   AF-A0A839YAV6-F1
#
_cell.length_a   1.000
_cell.length_b   1.000
_cell.length_c   1.000
_cell.angle_alpha   90.00
_cell.angle_beta   90.00
_cell.angle_gamma   90.00
#
_symmetry.space_group_name_H-M   'P 1'
#
loop_
_entity.id
_entity.type
_entity.pdbx_description
1 polymer ?
#
loop_
_entity_poly.entity_id
_entity_poly.type
_entity_poly.pdbx_seq_one_letter_code
_entity_poly.pdbx_strand_id
1 'polypeptide(L)'
;MNTYNSNISPLAGGWLSEPPKPRSSAFAPLVEPFGSSQSYAPVDPPPLPQPPPTKKPTPWDKAHISETLAGIGAGFLSSQNFGDGLGAAAQSIAGRQRQLREEERPDISYGGPGDQFEITTDRRTGAKSYREVPEFRAAVDRNATLKAQPDFKTIADMRSRALAAVAQMPLEQRPAAYRSLLAHARAYGVDITGMPAEWDETYGALGGAMGLNVNQAHTQARQDDLAESLKDHRKVQEAHSAARVEQGAARVAQGAARVAQGASRLRTPPASVSRGVSTPKSKAQFDALPSGAKFMAPDGSIRIKP
;
A
#
# COMPACT_ATOMS: atom_id res chain seq x y z
N MET A 1 48.63 -67.29 20.82
CA MET A 1 49.83 -66.97 20.02
C MET A 1 49.37 -66.32 18.73
N ASN A 2 49.50 -64.99 18.63
CA ASN A 2 49.35 -64.26 17.38
C ASN A 2 50.31 -63.07 17.45
N THR A 3 51.44 -63.21 16.78
CA THR A 3 52.44 -62.17 16.58
C THR A 3 52.08 -61.43 15.29
N TYR A 4 51.51 -60.24 15.41
CA TYR A 4 51.42 -59.33 14.27
C TYR A 4 52.53 -58.29 14.35
N ASN A 5 53.24 -58.25 13.23
CA ASN A 5 54.52 -57.66 13.00
C ASN A 5 54.40 -56.15 12.77
N SER A 6 55.20 -55.40 13.50
CA SER A 6 55.45 -53.97 13.39
C SER A 6 56.29 -53.65 12.16
N ASN A 7 55.80 -52.79 11.27
CA ASN A 7 56.64 -51.93 10.42
C ASN A 7 55.81 -50.83 9.76
N ILE A 8 55.76 -49.66 10.42
CA ILE A 8 55.36 -48.41 9.77
C ILE A 8 56.51 -47.43 10.01
N SER A 9 57.27 -47.18 8.94
CA SER A 9 58.33 -46.17 8.90
C SER A 9 57.75 -44.76 9.08
N PRO A 10 58.40 -43.86 9.83
CA PRO A 10 58.02 -42.47 9.87
C PRO A 10 58.60 -41.76 8.65
N LEU A 11 57.73 -41.32 7.73
CA LEU A 11 58.09 -40.32 6.72
C LEU A 11 58.20 -38.96 7.41
N ALA A 12 59.43 -38.62 7.78
CA ALA A 12 59.85 -37.26 8.05
C ALA A 12 59.88 -36.47 6.72
N GLY A 13 59.23 -35.31 6.72
CA GLY A 13 59.17 -34.37 5.60
C GLY A 13 57.87 -33.57 5.75
N GLY A 14 57.82 -32.46 6.46
CA GLY A 14 58.73 -31.32 6.32
C GLY A 14 58.01 -30.24 5.53
N TRP A 15 56.98 -29.63 6.11
CA TRP A 15 56.41 -28.32 5.74
C TRP A 15 55.70 -27.75 6.97
N LEU A 16 56.47 -27.22 7.94
CA LEU A 16 55.95 -26.20 8.84
C LEU A 16 55.82 -24.92 8.01
N SER A 17 54.71 -24.78 7.31
CA SER A 17 54.23 -23.46 6.91
C SER A 17 53.80 -22.76 8.19
N GLU A 18 54.55 -21.74 8.61
CA GLU A 18 54.09 -20.80 9.63
C GLU A 18 52.65 -20.38 9.30
N PRO A 19 51.72 -20.41 10.28
CA PRO A 19 50.41 -19.83 10.07
C PRO A 19 50.61 -18.36 9.68
N PRO A 20 49.98 -17.87 8.60
CA PRO A 20 50.13 -16.49 8.19
C PRO A 20 49.76 -15.59 9.37
N LYS A 21 50.72 -14.77 9.82
CA LYS A 21 50.45 -13.71 10.79
C LYS A 21 49.22 -12.94 10.30
N PRO A 22 48.16 -12.80 11.12
CA PRO A 22 47.03 -11.98 10.74
C PRO A 22 47.58 -10.57 10.49
N ARG A 23 47.52 -10.13 9.23
CA ARG A 23 47.76 -8.74 8.89
C ARG A 23 46.76 -7.95 9.70
N SER A 24 47.23 -7.22 10.70
CA SER A 24 46.47 -6.19 11.39
C SER A 24 45.92 -5.26 10.32
N SER A 25 44.68 -5.48 9.91
CA SER A 25 44.00 -4.58 9.01
C SER A 25 43.87 -3.26 9.77
N ALA A 26 44.61 -2.24 9.33
CA ALA A 26 44.44 -0.86 9.72
C ALA A 26 43.10 -0.27 9.21
N PHE A 27 42.10 -1.12 8.92
CA PHE A 27 40.71 -0.76 8.90
C PHE A 27 40.23 -0.78 10.35
N ALA A 28 40.60 0.26 11.09
CA ALA A 28 39.72 0.74 12.13
C ALA A 28 38.36 0.97 11.45
N PRO A 29 37.27 0.30 11.87
CA PRO A 29 35.97 0.79 11.48
C PRO A 29 35.92 2.19 12.07
N LEU A 30 35.94 3.20 11.20
CA LEU A 30 35.40 4.50 11.52
C LEU A 30 33.92 4.22 11.81
N VAL A 31 33.63 3.79 13.04
CA VAL A 31 32.29 3.84 13.61
C VAL A 31 32.05 5.33 13.73
N GLU A 32 31.64 5.93 12.61
CA GLU A 32 30.94 7.19 12.67
C GLU A 32 29.84 6.98 13.71
N PRO A 33 29.76 7.82 14.75
CA PRO A 33 28.66 7.74 15.69
C PRO A 33 27.41 7.90 14.85
N PHE A 34 26.69 6.79 14.64
CA PHE A 34 25.45 6.75 13.91
C PHE A 34 24.65 7.94 14.37
N GLY A 35 24.48 8.88 13.44
CA GLY A 35 23.96 10.20 13.72
C GLY A 35 22.77 10.03 14.62
N SER A 36 22.83 10.71 15.77
CA SER A 36 21.67 11.00 16.59
C SER A 36 20.49 11.16 15.64
N SER A 37 19.60 10.17 15.64
CA SER A 37 18.39 10.19 14.84
C SER A 37 17.72 11.49 15.23
N GLN A 38 17.91 12.53 14.41
CA GLN A 38 17.23 13.78 14.58
C GLN A 38 15.79 13.37 14.49
N SER A 39 15.14 13.33 15.66
CA SER A 39 13.71 13.18 15.76
C SER A 39 13.19 14.35 14.96
N TYR A 40 12.82 14.10 13.70
CA TYR A 40 12.09 15.04 12.90
C TYR A 40 10.83 15.28 13.71
N ALA A 41 10.83 16.37 14.46
CA ALA A 41 9.64 16.83 15.15
C ALA A 41 8.56 16.90 14.07
N PRO A 42 7.40 16.27 14.29
CA PRO A 42 6.33 16.33 13.32
C PRO A 42 6.09 17.80 13.00
N VAL A 43 6.39 18.20 11.77
CA VAL A 43 6.10 19.54 11.29
C VAL A 43 4.59 19.59 11.25
N ASP A 44 4.00 20.26 12.23
CA ASP A 44 2.55 20.44 12.29
C ASP A 44 2.11 21.02 10.93
N PRO A 45 1.16 20.37 10.24
CA PRO A 45 0.70 20.88 8.95
C PRO A 45 0.21 22.32 9.15
N PRO A 46 0.55 23.24 8.23
CA PRO A 46 0.19 24.64 8.37
C PRO A 46 -1.33 24.75 8.58
N PRO A 47 -1.78 25.50 9.61
CA PRO A 47 -3.21 25.62 9.89
C PRO A 47 -3.91 26.17 8.65
N LEU A 48 -5.00 25.53 8.26
CA LEU A 48 -5.81 25.99 7.14
C LEU A 48 -6.23 27.46 7.40
N PRO A 49 -6.24 28.31 6.35
CA PRO A 49 -6.62 29.71 6.49
C PRO A 49 -8.00 29.80 7.12
N GLN A 50 -8.10 30.47 8.26
CA GLN A 50 -9.39 30.69 8.91
C GLN A 50 -10.23 31.60 8.02
N PRO A 51 -11.49 31.24 7.72
CA PRO A 51 -12.37 32.11 6.97
C PRO A 51 -12.56 33.42 7.73
N PRO A 52 -12.70 34.56 7.02
CA PRO A 52 -12.91 35.85 7.65
C PRO A 52 -14.16 35.80 8.55
N PRO A 53 -14.13 36.48 9.72
CA PRO A 53 -15.24 36.45 10.67
C PRO A 53 -16.51 37.00 10.00
N THR A 54 -17.54 36.18 9.93
CA THR A 54 -18.86 36.61 9.46
C THR A 54 -19.50 37.49 10.52
N LYS A 55 -20.02 38.65 10.12
CA LYS A 55 -20.75 39.54 11.03
C LYS A 55 -22.04 38.85 11.49
N LYS A 56 -22.35 38.92 12.79
CA LYS A 56 -23.60 38.38 13.35
C LYS A 56 -24.79 39.10 12.71
N PRO A 57 -25.73 38.42 12.04
CA PRO A 57 -26.93 39.04 11.52
C PRO A 57 -27.68 39.78 12.62
N THR A 58 -27.99 41.04 12.36
CA THR A 58 -28.86 41.86 13.19
C THR A 58 -30.20 42.07 12.48
N PRO A 59 -31.31 42.29 13.20
CA PRO A 59 -32.59 42.61 12.58
C PRO A 59 -32.54 43.88 11.70
N TRP A 60 -31.48 44.69 11.86
CA TRP A 60 -31.25 45.94 11.14
C TRP A 60 -30.37 45.78 9.90
N ASP A 61 -29.88 44.58 9.61
CA ASP A 61 -29.15 44.34 8.37
C ASP A 61 -30.05 44.56 7.16
N LYS A 62 -29.46 45.04 6.06
CA LYS A 62 -30.18 45.38 4.82
C LYS A 62 -31.07 44.23 4.30
N ALA A 63 -30.69 42.99 4.57
CA ALA A 63 -31.44 41.79 4.17
C ALA A 63 -32.72 41.57 5.00
N HIS A 64 -32.79 42.09 6.22
CA HIS A 64 -33.88 41.82 7.18
C HIS A 64 -34.62 43.08 7.64
N ILE A 65 -34.09 44.27 7.34
CA ILE A 65 -34.67 45.54 7.79
C ILE A 65 -36.07 45.77 7.21
N SER A 66 -36.30 45.43 5.94
CA SER A 66 -37.60 45.60 5.29
C SER A 66 -38.68 44.75 5.96
N GLU A 67 -38.34 43.51 6.28
CA GLU A 67 -39.26 42.54 6.86
C GLU A 67 -39.47 42.79 8.37
N THR A 68 -38.45 43.29 9.07
CA THR A 68 -38.56 43.77 10.45
C THR A 68 -39.47 45.01 10.53
N LEU A 69 -39.30 45.97 9.61
CA LEU A 69 -40.16 47.16 9.52
C LEU A 69 -41.61 46.79 9.13
N ALA A 70 -41.79 45.82 8.23
CA ALA A 70 -43.11 45.30 7.89
C ALA A 70 -43.79 44.65 9.10
N GLY A 71 -43.06 43.86 9.90
CA GLY A 71 -43.58 43.27 11.14
C GLY A 71 -43.97 44.32 12.18
N ILE A 72 -43.14 45.36 12.37
CA ILE A 72 -43.46 46.50 13.25
C ILE A 72 -44.72 47.23 12.74
N GLY A 73 -44.80 47.52 11.44
CA GLY A 73 -45.93 48.21 10.84
C GLY A 73 -47.24 47.41 10.97
N ALA A 74 -47.20 46.10 10.76
CA ALA A 74 -48.34 45.21 10.93
C ALA A 74 -48.78 45.12 12.41
N GLY A 75 -47.85 45.03 13.36
CA GLY A 75 -48.15 45.05 14.79
C GLY A 75 -48.81 46.36 15.22
N PHE A 76 -48.38 47.49 14.66
CA PHE A 76 -48.94 48.80 14.99
C PHE A 76 -50.34 49.00 14.42
N LEU A 77 -50.57 48.62 13.16
CA LEU A 77 -51.85 48.82 12.46
C LEU A 77 -52.93 47.80 12.87
N SER A 78 -52.54 46.66 13.45
CA SER A 78 -53.51 45.63 13.88
C SER A 78 -54.17 45.91 15.23
N SER A 79 -53.66 46.88 15.99
CA SER A 79 -54.15 47.20 17.34
C SER A 79 -55.10 48.41 17.35
N GLN A 80 -56.16 48.35 18.17
CA GLN A 80 -57.05 49.50 18.38
C GLN A 80 -56.44 50.56 19.32
N ASN A 81 -55.45 50.18 20.14
CA ASN A 81 -54.78 51.07 21.10
C ASN A 81 -53.27 51.08 20.86
N PHE A 82 -52.65 52.26 20.93
CA PHE A 82 -51.20 52.43 20.75
C PHE A 82 -50.35 51.50 21.64
N GLY A 83 -50.75 51.30 22.90
CA GLY A 83 -50.05 50.41 23.83
C GLY A 83 -50.06 48.94 23.39
N ASP A 84 -51.19 48.46 22.87
CA ASP A 84 -51.32 47.10 22.34
C ASP A 84 -50.48 46.92 21.07
N GLY A 85 -50.43 47.94 20.21
CA GLY A 85 -49.62 47.92 18.97
C GLY A 85 -48.12 47.87 19.24
N LEU A 86 -47.67 48.56 20.28
CA LEU A 86 -46.26 48.54 20.71
C LEU A 86 -45.89 47.18 21.32
N GLY A 87 -46.80 46.57 22.08
CA GLY A 87 -46.66 45.21 22.59
C GLY A 87 -46.57 44.16 21.48
N ALA A 88 -47.45 44.25 20.48
CA ALA A 88 -47.43 43.35 19.32
C ALA A 88 -46.15 43.50 18.49
N ALA A 89 -45.71 44.74 18.24
CA ALA A 89 -44.45 45.01 17.53
C ALA A 89 -43.24 44.45 18.28
N ALA A 90 -43.21 44.57 19.62
CA ALA A 90 -42.15 44.01 20.44
C ALA A 90 -42.11 42.47 20.36
N GLN A 91 -43.27 41.80 20.33
CA GLN A 91 -43.35 40.35 20.15
C GLN A 91 -42.84 39.92 18.76
N SER A 92 -43.14 40.67 17.70
CA SER A 92 -42.60 40.39 16.35
C SER A 92 -41.08 40.52 16.31
N ILE A 93 -40.50 41.55 16.93
CA ILE A 93 -39.04 41.71 17.01
C ILE A 93 -38.41 40.57 17.82
N ALA A 94 -39.01 40.19 18.96
CA ALA A 94 -38.52 39.11 19.80
C ALA A 94 -38.62 37.73 19.11
N GLY A 95 -39.71 37.46 18.40
CA GLY A 95 -39.90 36.25 17.59
C GLY A 95 -38.86 36.16 16.48
N ARG A 96 -38.61 37.27 15.79
CA ARG A 96 -37.61 37.34 14.73
C ARG A 96 -36.18 37.16 15.24
N GLN A 97 -35.85 37.70 16.41
CA GLN A 97 -34.56 37.42 17.04
C GLN A 97 -34.38 35.93 17.39
N ARG A 98 -35.44 35.23 17.79
CA ARG A 98 -35.37 33.78 18.03
C ARG A 98 -35.14 33.03 16.72
N GLN A 99 -35.87 33.38 15.67
CA GLN A 99 -35.69 32.79 14.35
C GLN A 99 -34.28 33.03 13.80
N LEU A 100 -33.74 34.25 13.91
CA LEU A 100 -32.36 34.54 13.50
C LEU A 100 -31.33 33.72 14.30
N ARG A 101 -31.56 33.47 15.60
CA ARG A 101 -30.69 32.59 16.40
C ARG A 101 -30.82 31.11 16.01
N GLU A 102 -32.01 30.67 15.60
CA GLU A 102 -32.25 29.31 15.12
C GLU A 102 -31.65 29.07 13.72
N GLU A 103 -31.64 30.11 12.88
CA GLU A 103 -30.96 30.14 11.58
C GLU A 103 -29.43 30.22 11.72
N GLU A 104 -28.94 30.99 12.70
CA GLU A 104 -27.52 31.06 13.05
C GLU A 104 -27.01 29.77 13.70
N ARG A 105 -27.90 28.91 14.21
CA ARG A 105 -27.48 27.68 14.88
C ARG A 105 -26.84 26.77 13.83
N PRO A 106 -25.52 26.51 13.90
CA PRO A 106 -24.85 25.67 12.94
C PRO A 106 -25.45 24.27 12.96
N ASP A 107 -25.62 23.68 11.78
CA ASP A 107 -25.96 22.27 11.69
C ASP A 107 -24.67 21.47 11.86
N ILE A 108 -24.54 20.85 13.05
CA ILE A 108 -23.37 20.09 13.43
C ILE A 108 -23.65 18.63 13.11
N SER A 109 -22.90 18.08 12.17
CA SER A 109 -22.92 16.67 11.82
C SER A 109 -21.53 16.08 12.01
N TYR A 110 -21.45 14.82 12.42
CA TYR A 110 -20.18 14.11 12.55
C TYR A 110 -19.95 13.23 11.33
N GLY A 111 -18.70 13.17 10.84
CA GLY A 111 -18.37 12.33 9.70
C GLY A 111 -16.88 12.10 9.47
N GLY A 112 -16.58 11.31 8.45
CA GLY A 112 -15.23 10.81 8.16
C GLY A 112 -14.99 9.39 8.70
N PRO A 113 -13.79 8.82 8.53
CA PRO A 113 -13.47 7.51 9.08
C PRO A 113 -13.59 7.51 10.60
N GLY A 114 -14.61 6.83 11.12
CA GLY A 114 -14.90 6.77 12.55
C GLY A 114 -15.35 8.11 13.15
N ASP A 115 -16.02 8.98 12.40
CA ASP A 115 -16.64 10.23 12.90
C ASP A 115 -15.67 11.24 13.53
N GLN A 116 -14.39 11.20 13.11
CA GLN A 116 -13.31 12.03 13.66
C GLN A 116 -13.44 13.54 13.39
N PHE A 117 -14.31 13.95 12.47
CA PHE A 117 -14.53 15.36 12.14
C PHE A 117 -15.94 15.83 12.49
N GLU A 118 -15.99 16.95 13.20
CA GLU A 118 -17.18 17.78 13.32
C GLU A 118 -17.31 18.63 12.05
N ILE A 119 -18.37 18.36 11.28
CA ILE A 119 -18.73 19.07 10.06
C ILE A 119 -19.81 20.07 10.43
N THR A 120 -19.41 21.33 10.57
CA THR A 120 -20.35 22.43 10.76
C THR A 120 -20.76 22.97 9.39
N THR A 121 -22.05 22.85 9.06
CA THR A 121 -22.63 23.41 7.83
C THR A 121 -23.37 24.70 8.14
N ASP A 122 -22.93 25.80 7.53
CA ASP A 122 -23.67 27.07 7.55
C ASP A 122 -24.93 26.92 6.70
N ARG A 123 -26.11 27.00 7.32
CA ARG A 123 -27.41 26.85 6.64
C ARG A 123 -27.65 27.87 5.54
N ARG A 124 -27.07 29.07 5.65
CA ARG A 124 -27.33 30.16 4.72
C ARG A 124 -26.48 30.06 3.46
N THR A 125 -25.21 29.72 3.64
CA THR A 125 -24.24 29.68 2.53
C THR A 125 -24.01 28.27 1.99
N GLY A 126 -24.37 27.23 2.76
CA GLY A 126 -24.01 25.84 2.49
C GLY A 126 -22.51 25.57 2.68
N ALA A 127 -21.74 26.54 3.18
CA ALA A 127 -20.32 26.37 3.43
C ALA A 127 -20.11 25.37 4.58
N LYS A 128 -19.23 24.40 4.35
CA LYS A 128 -18.86 23.38 5.34
C LYS A 128 -17.51 23.74 5.93
N SER A 129 -17.44 23.72 7.25
CA SER A 129 -16.19 23.80 7.99
C SER A 129 -15.95 22.49 8.73
N TYR A 130 -14.69 22.07 8.75
CA TYR A 130 -14.27 20.79 9.32
C TYR A 130 -13.39 21.08 10.51
N ARG A 131 -13.74 20.52 11.67
CA ARG A 131 -12.94 20.59 12.88
C ARG A 131 -12.70 19.18 13.39
N GLU A 132 -11.44 18.84 13.64
CA GLU A 132 -11.12 17.58 14.30
C GLU A 132 -11.62 17.63 15.75
N VAL A 133 -12.33 16.59 16.18
CA VAL A 133 -12.83 16.49 17.54
C VAL A 133 -11.66 16.12 18.47
N PRO A 134 -11.31 16.94 19.48
CA PRO A 134 -10.13 16.71 20.32
C PRO A 134 -10.09 15.33 21.00
N GLU A 135 -11.27 14.79 21.32
CA GLU A 135 -11.41 13.47 21.95
C GLU A 135 -10.98 12.33 21.03
N PHE A 136 -11.24 12.47 19.73
CA PHE A 136 -10.81 11.49 18.73
C PHE A 136 -9.30 11.53 18.54
N ARG A 137 -8.70 12.73 18.51
CA ARG A 137 -7.22 12.85 18.49
C ARG A 137 -6.60 12.18 19.70
N ALA A 138 -7.14 12.41 20.91
CA ALA A 138 -6.68 11.73 22.12
C ALA A 138 -6.90 10.21 22.10
N ALA A 139 -7.97 9.72 21.45
CA ALA A 139 -8.19 8.29 21.25
C ALA A 139 -7.21 7.68 20.23
N VAL A 140 -6.93 8.38 19.13
CA VAL A 140 -5.94 7.99 18.13
C VAL A 140 -4.55 7.96 18.75
N ASP A 141 -4.17 8.97 19.52
CA ASP A 141 -2.88 9.01 20.22
C ASP A 141 -2.77 7.86 21.24
N ARG A 142 -3.81 7.60 22.03
CA ARG A 142 -3.84 6.42 22.93
C ARG A 142 -3.69 5.12 22.16
N ASN A 143 -4.44 4.94 21.08
CA ASN A 143 -4.35 3.74 20.25
C ASN A 143 -2.98 3.61 19.57
N ALA A 144 -2.37 4.72 19.15
CA ALA A 144 -1.03 4.74 18.59
C ALA A 144 0.00 4.36 19.66
N THR A 145 -0.13 4.85 20.89
CA THR A 145 0.75 4.44 22.00
C THR A 145 0.58 2.96 22.36
N LEU A 146 -0.64 2.43 22.38
CA LEU A 146 -0.91 1.01 22.62
C LEU A 146 -0.37 0.13 21.50
N LYS A 147 -0.44 0.57 20.24
CA LYS A 147 0.15 -0.12 19.09
C LYS A 147 1.68 -0.02 19.05
N ALA A 148 2.24 1.07 19.56
CA ALA A 148 3.67 1.28 19.65
C ALA A 148 4.29 0.51 20.83
N GLN A 149 3.50 0.08 21.82
CA GLN A 149 3.98 -0.82 22.84
C GLN A 149 4.38 -2.16 22.19
N PRO A 150 5.57 -2.68 22.48
CA PRO A 150 5.99 -3.97 21.97
C PRO A 150 5.00 -5.04 22.44
N ASP A 151 4.64 -5.95 21.53
CA ASP A 151 3.80 -7.10 21.85
C ASP A 151 4.39 -7.89 23.03
N PHE A 152 3.55 -8.52 23.84
CA PHE A 152 3.96 -9.33 25.00
C PHE A 152 5.04 -10.34 24.63
N LYS A 153 4.95 -10.92 23.43
CA LYS A 153 5.94 -11.86 22.92
C LYS A 153 7.30 -11.20 22.67
N THR A 154 7.31 -10.00 22.11
CA THR A 154 8.55 -9.23 21.88
C THR A 154 9.20 -8.87 23.21
N ILE A 155 8.40 -8.44 24.20
CA ILE A 155 8.88 -8.16 25.56
C ILE A 155 9.50 -9.41 26.19
N ALA A 156 8.79 -10.55 26.13
CA ALA A 156 9.27 -11.82 26.66
C ALA A 156 10.57 -12.26 25.99
N ASP A 157 10.69 -12.11 24.67
CA ASP A 157 11.89 -12.46 23.93
C ASP A 157 13.09 -11.56 24.31
N MET A 158 12.89 -10.24 24.36
CA MET A 158 13.93 -9.31 24.79
C MET A 158 14.43 -9.63 26.20
N ARG A 159 13.51 -9.93 27.12
CA ARG A 159 13.84 -10.38 28.48
C ARG A 159 14.64 -11.67 28.46
N SER A 160 14.19 -12.70 27.73
CA SER A 160 14.89 -13.98 27.65
C SER A 160 16.29 -13.86 27.06
N ARG A 161 16.49 -13.07 26.00
CA ARG A 161 17.83 -12.83 25.44
C ARG A 161 18.76 -12.15 26.44
N ALA A 162 18.25 -11.16 27.16
CA ALA A 162 19.02 -10.44 28.15
C ALA A 162 19.40 -11.36 29.33
N LEU A 163 18.47 -12.21 29.80
CA LEU A 163 18.75 -13.22 30.83
C LEU A 163 19.74 -14.29 30.35
N ALA A 164 19.62 -14.75 29.09
CA ALA A 164 20.55 -15.70 28.51
C ALA A 164 21.98 -15.12 28.43
N ALA A 165 22.12 -13.83 28.11
CA ALA A 165 23.41 -13.15 28.13
C ALA A 165 24.02 -13.09 29.54
N VAL A 166 23.21 -12.79 30.57
CA VAL A 166 23.67 -12.85 31.97
C VAL A 166 24.07 -14.28 32.36
N ALA A 167 23.31 -15.29 31.96
CA ALA A 167 23.60 -16.70 32.26
C ALA A 167 24.90 -17.21 31.60
N GLN A 168 25.37 -16.59 30.52
CA GLN A 168 26.64 -16.94 29.86
C GLN A 168 27.87 -16.35 30.57
N MET A 169 27.70 -15.39 31.49
CA MET A 169 28.80 -14.80 32.25
C MET A 169 29.34 -15.77 33.32
N PRO A 170 30.57 -15.57 33.83
CA PRO A 170 31.09 -16.31 34.98
C PRO A 170 30.15 -16.21 36.18
N LEU A 171 29.98 -17.31 36.93
CA LEU A 171 29.04 -17.42 38.06
C LEU A 171 29.13 -16.24 39.04
N GLU A 172 30.35 -15.80 39.36
CA GLU A 172 30.61 -14.70 40.29
C GLU A 172 30.11 -13.33 39.77
N GLN A 173 30.01 -13.15 38.46
CA GLN A 173 29.64 -11.88 37.82
C GLN A 173 28.14 -11.75 37.54
N ARG A 174 27.41 -12.87 37.49
CA ARG A 174 25.97 -12.89 37.12
C ARG A 174 25.10 -12.01 38.02
N PRO A 175 25.24 -12.03 39.37
CA PRO A 175 24.42 -11.17 40.22
C PRO A 175 24.65 -9.68 39.97
N ALA A 176 25.89 -9.27 39.72
CA ALA A 176 26.23 -7.89 39.41
C ALA A 176 25.70 -7.46 38.03
N ALA A 177 25.84 -8.31 37.02
CA ALA A 177 25.31 -8.08 35.69
C ALA A 177 23.78 -8.00 35.68
N TYR A 178 23.11 -8.87 36.43
CA TYR A 178 21.66 -8.85 36.60
C TYR A 178 21.16 -7.55 37.25
N ARG A 179 21.81 -7.09 38.32
CA ARG A 179 21.49 -5.79 38.94
C ARG A 179 21.67 -4.63 37.96
N SER A 180 22.73 -4.69 37.14
CA SER A 180 22.95 -3.69 36.08
C SER A 180 21.83 -3.71 35.03
N LEU A 181 21.37 -4.89 34.64
CA LEU A 181 20.23 -5.06 33.74
C LEU A 181 18.95 -4.46 34.33
N LEU A 182 18.66 -4.69 35.61
CA LEU A 182 17.49 -4.10 36.29
C LEU A 182 17.60 -2.57 36.36
N ALA A 183 18.77 -2.05 36.71
CA ALA A 183 19.03 -0.60 36.82
C ALA A 183 18.90 0.13 35.46
N HIS A 184 19.25 -0.56 34.36
CA HIS A 184 19.24 0.00 33.00
C HIS A 184 18.21 -0.68 32.09
N ALA A 185 17.14 -1.23 32.66
CA ALA A 185 16.15 -2.02 31.93
C ALA A 185 15.57 -1.28 30.71
N ARG A 186 15.30 0.02 30.86
CA ARG A 186 14.81 0.89 29.78
C ARG A 186 15.80 1.04 28.63
N ALA A 187 17.10 1.08 28.92
CA ALA A 187 18.15 1.19 27.90
C ALA A 187 18.27 -0.11 27.08
N TYR A 188 18.01 -1.26 27.71
CA TYR A 188 17.97 -2.56 27.05
C TYR A 188 16.59 -2.93 26.48
N GLY A 189 15.57 -2.10 26.71
CA GLY A 189 14.18 -2.36 26.32
C GLY A 189 13.56 -3.58 27.00
N VAL A 190 14.06 -3.97 28.16
CA VAL A 190 13.56 -5.12 28.94
C VAL A 190 12.51 -4.64 29.92
N ASP A 191 11.35 -5.32 29.95
CA ASP A 191 10.37 -5.13 31.00
C ASP A 191 10.75 -5.95 32.23
N ILE A 192 10.92 -5.26 33.36
CA ILE A 192 11.29 -5.86 34.66
C ILE A 192 10.09 -6.31 35.47
N THR A 193 8.87 -6.12 34.97
CA THR A 193 7.65 -6.52 35.67
C THR A 193 7.67 -8.03 35.95
N GLY A 194 7.59 -8.40 37.24
CA GLY A 194 7.64 -9.79 37.69
C GLY A 194 9.02 -10.46 37.58
N MET A 195 10.11 -9.69 37.47
CA MET A 195 11.48 -10.20 37.65
C MET A 195 11.83 -10.24 39.15
N PRO A 196 12.54 -11.27 39.64
CA PRO A 196 13.02 -11.30 41.02
C PRO A 196 14.03 -10.17 41.25
N ALA A 197 14.10 -9.65 42.48
CA ALA A 197 15.02 -8.56 42.82
C ALA A 197 16.49 -9.01 42.78
N GLU A 198 16.75 -10.30 43.02
CA GLU A 198 18.08 -10.89 43.01
C GLU A 198 18.19 -11.96 41.92
N TRP A 199 19.43 -12.23 41.50
CA TRP A 199 19.70 -13.29 40.53
C TRP A 199 19.50 -14.66 41.17
N ASP A 200 18.64 -15.45 40.56
CA ASP A 200 18.46 -16.87 40.87
C ASP A 200 18.85 -17.70 39.65
N GLU A 201 19.69 -18.71 39.83
CA GLU A 201 20.22 -19.53 38.72
C GLU A 201 19.09 -20.31 38.00
N THR A 202 18.09 -20.76 38.74
CA THR A 202 16.94 -21.48 38.18
C THR A 202 16.11 -20.55 37.31
N TYR A 203 15.86 -19.34 37.80
CA TYR A 203 15.16 -18.29 37.07
C TYR A 203 15.94 -17.85 35.82
N GLY A 204 17.25 -17.66 35.93
CA GLY A 204 18.12 -17.29 34.81
C GLY A 204 18.13 -18.34 33.70
N ALA A 205 18.25 -19.62 34.08
CA ALA A 205 18.21 -20.75 33.14
C ALA A 205 16.84 -20.90 32.47
N LEU A 206 15.76 -20.90 33.25
CA LEU A 206 14.39 -21.05 32.73
C LEU A 206 13.97 -19.85 31.89
N GLY A 207 14.16 -18.64 32.42
CA GLY A 207 13.82 -17.39 31.77
C GLY A 207 14.63 -17.15 30.50
N GLY A 208 15.91 -17.54 30.46
CA GLY A 208 16.74 -17.49 29.26
C GLY A 208 16.31 -18.49 28.18
N ALA A 209 15.91 -19.71 28.58
CA ALA A 209 15.49 -20.76 27.66
C ALA A 209 14.12 -20.48 27.00
N MET A 210 13.19 -19.80 27.70
CA MET A 210 11.84 -19.56 27.18
C MET A 210 11.80 -18.73 25.88
N GLY A 211 12.66 -17.72 25.72
CA GLY A 211 12.68 -16.91 24.48
C GLY A 211 13.40 -17.58 23.31
N LEU A 212 14.37 -18.47 23.59
CA LEU A 212 15.05 -19.25 22.55
C LEU A 212 14.08 -20.18 21.83
N ASN A 213 13.19 -20.87 22.57
CA ASN A 213 12.19 -21.75 21.96
C ASN A 213 11.16 -20.99 21.12
N VAL A 214 10.77 -19.78 21.51
CA VAL A 214 9.81 -18.97 20.75
C VAL A 214 10.41 -18.45 19.45
N ASN A 215 11.65 -17.95 19.46
CA ASN A 215 12.32 -17.53 18.23
C ASN A 215 12.66 -18.69 17.30
N GLN A 216 13.05 -19.84 17.85
CA GLN A 216 13.25 -21.04 17.06
C GLN A 216 11.93 -21.48 16.43
N ALA A 217 10.82 -21.50 17.18
CA ALA A 217 9.49 -21.80 16.66
C ALA A 217 9.05 -20.83 15.56
N HIS A 218 9.30 -19.52 15.71
CA HIS A 218 9.00 -18.53 14.65
C HIS A 218 9.91 -18.64 13.44
N THR A 219 11.15 -19.09 13.63
CA THR A 219 12.08 -19.32 12.52
C THR A 219 11.68 -20.58 11.77
N GLN A 220 11.28 -21.64 12.48
CA GLN A 220 10.69 -22.85 11.91
C GLN A 220 9.40 -22.53 11.15
N ALA A 221 8.46 -21.80 11.75
CA ALA A 221 7.22 -21.40 11.08
C ALA A 221 7.48 -20.62 9.78
N ARG A 222 8.41 -19.65 9.80
CA ARG A 222 8.79 -18.92 8.57
C ARG A 222 9.46 -19.82 7.53
N GLN A 223 10.23 -20.82 7.96
CA GLN A 223 10.82 -21.80 7.05
C GLN A 223 9.76 -22.72 6.45
N ASP A 224 8.75 -23.11 7.22
CA ASP A 224 7.62 -23.92 6.76
C ASP A 224 6.77 -23.16 5.75
N ASP A 225 6.43 -21.89 6.03
CA ASP A 225 5.71 -21.00 5.11
C ASP A 225 6.47 -20.82 3.78
N LEU A 226 7.79 -20.63 3.87
CA LEU A 226 8.65 -20.51 2.69
C LEU A 226 8.71 -21.84 1.91
N ALA A 227 8.77 -22.97 2.61
CA ALA A 227 8.74 -24.29 1.99
C ALA A 227 7.39 -24.56 1.29
N GLU A 228 6.27 -24.11 1.85
CA GLU A 228 4.95 -24.19 1.24
C GLU A 228 4.85 -23.29 -0.01
N SER A 229 5.28 -22.03 0.10
CA SER A 229 5.30 -21.09 -1.03
C SER A 229 6.15 -21.63 -2.20
N LEU A 230 7.29 -22.26 -1.91
CA LEU A 230 8.13 -22.89 -2.93
C LEU A 230 7.44 -24.07 -3.62
N LYS A 231 6.64 -24.87 -2.88
CA LYS A 231 5.86 -25.98 -3.47
C LYS A 231 4.82 -25.43 -4.44
N ASP A 232 4.12 -24.36 -4.06
CA ASP A 232 3.08 -23.77 -4.92
C ASP A 232 3.67 -23.09 -6.15
N HIS A 233 4.78 -22.36 -5.98
CA HIS A 233 5.51 -21.80 -7.11
C HIS A 233 5.97 -22.90 -8.09
N ARG A 234 6.45 -24.05 -7.57
CA ARG A 234 6.81 -25.20 -8.41
C ARG A 234 5.61 -25.74 -9.19
N LYS A 235 4.44 -25.93 -8.55
CA LYS A 235 3.21 -26.37 -9.22
C LYS A 235 2.80 -25.42 -10.35
N VAL A 236 2.87 -24.11 -10.11
CA VAL A 236 2.56 -23.09 -11.12
C VAL A 236 3.55 -23.14 -12.28
N GLN A 237 4.85 -23.30 -12.00
CA GLN A 237 5.86 -23.48 -13.05
C GLN A 237 5.64 -24.75 -13.87
N GLU A 238 5.28 -25.86 -13.23
CA GLU A 238 4.93 -27.12 -13.90
C GLU A 238 3.68 -26.98 -14.79
N ALA A 239 2.65 -26.28 -14.30
CA ALA A 239 1.46 -25.99 -15.10
C ALA A 239 1.79 -25.11 -16.33
N HIS A 240 2.63 -24.08 -16.16
CA HIS A 240 3.06 -23.23 -17.27
C HIS A 240 3.93 -23.97 -18.28
N SER A 241 4.82 -24.85 -17.83
CA SER A 241 5.66 -25.63 -18.75
C SER A 241 4.80 -26.62 -19.54
N ALA A 242 3.85 -27.30 -18.90
CA ALA A 242 2.88 -28.17 -19.57
C ALA A 242 2.06 -27.40 -20.63
N ALA A 243 1.53 -26.23 -20.29
CA ALA A 243 0.79 -25.39 -21.22
C ALA A 243 1.64 -24.93 -22.43
N ARG A 244 2.93 -24.61 -22.21
CA ARG A 244 3.85 -24.26 -23.31
C ARG A 244 4.11 -25.45 -24.23
N VAL A 245 4.27 -26.65 -23.67
CA VAL A 245 4.45 -27.88 -24.47
C VAL A 245 3.21 -28.15 -25.32
N GLU A 246 2.01 -28.01 -24.75
CA GLU A 246 0.74 -28.19 -25.48
C GLU A 246 0.57 -27.16 -26.61
N GLN A 247 0.84 -25.88 -26.35
CA GLN A 247 0.82 -24.84 -27.37
C GLN A 247 1.86 -25.08 -28.47
N GLY A 248 3.05 -25.58 -28.10
CA GLY A 248 4.08 -26.00 -29.03
C GLY A 248 3.59 -27.12 -29.96
N ALA A 249 2.98 -28.16 -29.39
CA ALA A 249 2.41 -29.27 -30.15
C ALA A 249 1.32 -28.81 -31.12
N ALA A 250 0.41 -27.92 -30.68
CA ALA A 250 -0.64 -27.35 -31.53
C ALA A 250 -0.06 -26.55 -32.71
N ARG A 251 1.00 -25.75 -32.50
CA ARG A 251 1.68 -25.01 -33.57
C ARG A 251 2.34 -25.94 -34.59
N VAL A 252 2.98 -27.02 -34.12
CA VAL A 252 3.57 -28.03 -35.00
C VAL A 252 2.49 -28.72 -35.85
N ALA A 253 1.36 -29.10 -35.24
CA ALA A 253 0.23 -29.71 -35.94
C ALA A 253 -0.36 -28.77 -37.01
N GLN A 254 -0.55 -27.49 -36.70
CA GLN A 254 -1.00 -26.49 -37.67
C GLN A 254 0.01 -26.29 -38.82
N GLY A 255 1.30 -26.28 -38.50
CA GLY A 255 2.37 -26.24 -39.50
C GLY A 255 2.30 -27.42 -40.47
N ALA A 256 2.16 -28.64 -39.93
CA ALA A 256 2.00 -29.86 -40.73
C ALA A 256 0.76 -29.81 -41.64
N ALA A 257 -0.38 -29.32 -41.13
CA ALA A 257 -1.60 -29.17 -41.93
C ALA A 257 -1.43 -28.19 -43.11
N ARG A 258 -0.73 -27.06 -42.89
CA ARG A 258 -0.43 -26.09 -43.96
C ARG A 258 0.48 -26.68 -45.04
N VAL A 259 1.50 -27.45 -44.64
CA VAL A 259 2.38 -28.15 -45.57
C VAL A 259 1.58 -29.16 -46.40
N ALA A 260 0.70 -29.95 -45.78
CA ALA A 260 -0.15 -30.89 -46.47
C ALA A 260 -1.10 -30.21 -47.48
N GLN A 261 -1.73 -29.09 -47.10
CA GLN A 261 -2.57 -28.31 -48.02
C GLN A 261 -1.78 -27.71 -49.19
N GLY A 262 -0.57 -27.21 -48.93
CA GLY A 262 0.33 -26.72 -49.97
C GLY A 262 0.71 -27.82 -50.97
N ALA A 263 1.04 -29.01 -50.47
CA ALA A 263 1.34 -30.17 -51.30
C ALA A 263 0.15 -30.59 -52.19
N SER A 264 -1.09 -30.54 -51.68
CA SER A 264 -2.30 -30.83 -52.47
C SER A 264 -2.53 -29.81 -53.59
N ARG A 265 -2.28 -28.52 -53.36
CA ARG A 265 -2.40 -27.48 -54.38
C ARG A 265 -1.41 -27.68 -55.53
N LEU A 266 -0.18 -28.09 -55.22
CA LEU A 266 0.84 -28.38 -56.24
C LEU A 266 0.49 -29.60 -57.11
N ARG A 267 -0.35 -30.52 -56.60
CA ARG A 267 -0.81 -31.69 -57.36
C ARG A 267 -2.02 -31.41 -58.26
N THR A 268 -2.71 -30.30 -58.07
CA THR A 268 -3.86 -29.94 -58.92
C THR A 268 -3.38 -29.05 -60.06
N PRO A 269 -3.43 -29.49 -61.33
CA PRO A 269 -3.01 -28.64 -62.45
C PRO A 269 -3.90 -27.38 -62.52
N PRO A 270 -3.33 -26.19 -62.79
CA PRO A 270 -4.09 -24.96 -62.84
C PRO A 270 -5.17 -25.02 -63.93
N ALA A 271 -6.41 -24.75 -63.55
CA ALA A 271 -7.51 -24.61 -64.48
C ALA A 271 -7.30 -23.36 -65.36
N SER A 272 -6.95 -23.59 -66.62
CA SER A 272 -7.14 -22.69 -67.77
C SER A 272 -6.53 -21.28 -67.72
N VAL A 273 -5.44 -21.08 -68.46
CA VAL A 273 -5.13 -19.79 -69.11
C VAL A 273 -5.54 -19.88 -70.58
N SER A 274 -6.84 -19.85 -70.85
CA SER A 274 -7.37 -19.53 -72.19
C SER A 274 -8.05 -18.17 -72.13
N ARG A 275 -7.25 -17.10 -71.96
CA ARG A 275 -7.73 -15.73 -72.13
C ARG A 275 -7.96 -15.49 -73.63
N GLY A 276 -9.16 -15.86 -74.08
CA GLY A 276 -9.65 -15.66 -75.44
C GLY A 276 -9.73 -14.17 -75.79
N VAL A 277 -9.35 -13.85 -77.02
CA VAL A 277 -9.48 -12.53 -77.65
C VAL A 277 -10.95 -12.08 -77.56
N SER A 278 -11.23 -10.98 -76.86
CA SER A 278 -12.58 -10.46 -76.71
C SER A 278 -12.98 -9.60 -77.92
N THR A 279 -14.14 -9.88 -78.52
CA THR A 279 -14.77 -9.09 -79.60
C THR A 279 -15.57 -7.92 -78.97
N PRO A 280 -15.12 -6.65 -79.06
CA PRO A 280 -15.89 -5.51 -78.55
C PRO A 280 -17.15 -5.32 -79.39
N LYS A 281 -18.32 -5.30 -78.74
CA LYS A 281 -19.63 -5.22 -79.42
C LYS A 281 -20.09 -3.78 -79.65
N SER A 282 -19.42 -2.79 -79.06
CA SER A 282 -19.77 -1.38 -79.20
C SER A 282 -18.52 -0.49 -79.21
N LYS A 283 -18.64 0.72 -79.77
CA LYS A 283 -17.56 1.70 -79.79
C LYS A 283 -17.07 2.05 -78.38
N ALA A 284 -17.98 2.18 -77.41
CA ALA A 284 -17.61 2.42 -76.01
C ALA A 284 -16.77 1.27 -75.41
N GLN A 285 -17.05 0.01 -75.77
CA GLN A 285 -16.22 -1.12 -75.35
C GLN A 285 -14.86 -1.12 -76.06
N PHE A 286 -14.81 -0.74 -77.33
CA PHE A 286 -13.54 -0.56 -78.04
C PHE A 286 -12.70 0.56 -77.41
N ASP A 287 -13.31 1.69 -77.08
CA ASP A 287 -12.64 2.84 -76.46
C ASP A 287 -12.17 2.54 -75.02
N ALA A 288 -12.85 1.64 -74.31
CA ALA A 288 -12.43 1.15 -73.00
C ALA A 288 -11.28 0.13 -73.03
N LEU A 289 -10.95 -0.46 -74.19
CA LEU A 289 -9.80 -1.36 -74.29
C LEU A 289 -8.48 -0.57 -74.09
N PRO A 290 -7.50 -1.10 -73.36
CA PRO A 290 -6.19 -0.46 -73.27
C PRO A 290 -5.51 -0.45 -74.66
N SER A 291 -4.73 0.60 -74.94
CA SER A 291 -3.86 0.64 -76.12
C SER A 291 -2.96 -0.61 -76.13
N GLY A 292 -2.82 -1.26 -77.27
CA GLY A 292 -2.12 -2.55 -77.41
C GLY A 292 -3.00 -3.80 -77.23
N ALA A 293 -4.27 -3.67 -76.82
CA ALA A 293 -5.15 -4.83 -76.70
C ALA A 293 -5.46 -5.46 -78.07
N LYS A 294 -5.29 -6.79 -78.17
CA LYS A 294 -5.76 -7.58 -79.31
C LYS A 294 -7.27 -7.78 -79.20
N PHE A 295 -8.00 -7.35 -80.21
CA PHE A 295 -9.43 -7.55 -80.33
C PHE A 295 -9.75 -8.06 -81.73
N MET A 296 -10.85 -8.76 -81.87
CA MET A 296 -11.31 -9.21 -83.19
C MET A 296 -12.33 -8.20 -83.71
N ALA A 297 -12.05 -7.63 -84.89
CA ALA A 297 -12.92 -6.67 -85.56
C ALA A 297 -14.15 -7.38 -86.17
N PRO A 298 -15.22 -6.65 -86.54
CA PRO A 298 -16.44 -7.26 -87.09
C PRO A 298 -16.23 -8.06 -88.38
N ASP A 299 -15.13 -7.79 -89.11
CA ASP A 299 -14.69 -8.52 -90.30
C ASP A 299 -13.97 -9.85 -89.96
N GLY A 300 -13.83 -10.20 -88.67
CA GLY A 300 -13.13 -11.38 -88.18
C GLY A 300 -11.61 -11.23 -88.06
N SER A 301 -11.04 -10.09 -88.47
CA SER A 301 -9.60 -9.84 -88.36
C SER A 301 -9.20 -9.49 -86.92
N ILE A 302 -8.10 -10.05 -86.42
CA ILE A 302 -7.54 -9.64 -85.12
C ILE A 302 -6.71 -8.38 -85.34
N ARG A 303 -7.13 -7.29 -84.70
CA ARG A 303 -6.46 -5.99 -84.74
C ARG A 303 -5.97 -5.62 -83.34
N ILE A 304 -4.94 -4.78 -83.31
CA ILE A 304 -4.40 -4.21 -82.08
C ILE A 304 -4.92 -2.78 -81.99
N LYS A 305 -5.52 -2.42 -80.85
CA LYS A 305 -5.95 -1.04 -80.63
C LYS A 305 -4.69 -0.14 -80.61
N PRO A 306 -4.63 0.93 -81.42
CA PRO A 306 -3.52 1.87 -81.39
C PRO A 306 -3.37 2.49 -80.00
#